data_AF-A0A958AW26-F1
#
_entry.id   AF-A0A958AW26-F1
#
_cell.length_a   1.000
_cell.length_b   1.000
_cell.length_c   1.000
_cell.angle_alpha   90.00
_cell.angle_beta   90.00
_cell.angle_gamma   90.00
#
_symmetry.space_group_name_H-M   'P 1'
#
loop_
_entity.id
_entity.type
_entity.pdbx_description
1 polymer ?
#
loop_
_entity_poly.entity_id
_entity_poly.type
_entity_poly.pdbx_seq_one_letter_code
_entity_poly.pdbx_strand_id
1 'polypeptide(L)'
;MQTYALRLHPNQDLKATLDNWAVDNAIEAACVLTCVGSLHQAVLRFADQDQSTTLDGKFEIVSLTGTLSRHGSHYHLSLADSQGSTVGGHLLAGCFIYTTAEIVLALLPNLSFRREIDSATGYKELVIKNIPE
;
A
#
# COMPACT_ATOMS: atom_id res chain seq x y z
N MET A 1 16.48 -12.74 -1.94
CA MET A 1 15.17 -12.11 -1.68
C MET A 1 14.74 -12.52 -0.29
N GLN A 2 14.65 -11.56 0.63
CA GLN A 2 14.16 -11.79 1.98
C GLN A 2 12.68 -11.43 2.01
N THR A 3 11.84 -12.26 2.63
CA THR A 3 10.41 -11.99 2.77
C THR A 3 10.07 -11.66 4.21
N TYR A 4 9.11 -10.77 4.40
CA TYR A 4 8.58 -10.42 5.71
C TYR A 4 7.06 -10.57 5.71
N ALA A 5 6.52 -11.25 6.72
CA ALA A 5 5.08 -11.43 6.89
C ALA A 5 4.60 -10.59 8.06
N LEU A 6 3.48 -9.88 7.87
CA LEU A 6 2.82 -9.10 8.91
C LEU A 6 1.31 -9.34 8.88
N ARG A 7 0.69 -9.19 10.05
CA ARG A 7 -0.76 -9.22 10.21
C ARG A 7 -1.21 -7.91 10.82
N LEU A 8 -2.18 -7.26 10.18
CA LEU A 8 -2.90 -6.13 10.75
C LEU A 8 -4.20 -6.60 11.39
N HIS A 9 -4.60 -5.88 12.43
CA HIS A 9 -5.73 -6.14 13.30
C HIS A 9 -6.85 -5.11 13.09
N PRO A 10 -8.08 -5.40 13.54
CA PRO A 10 -9.21 -4.50 13.40
C PRO A 10 -8.90 -3.06 13.81
N ASN A 11 -9.43 -2.10 13.05
CA ASN A 11 -9.27 -0.65 13.23
C ASN A 11 -7.87 -0.08 12.99
N GLN A 12 -6.87 -0.89 12.66
CA GLN A 12 -5.62 -0.35 12.14
C GLN A 12 -5.83 0.21 10.74
N ASP A 13 -5.13 1.30 10.42
CA ASP A 13 -5.10 1.87 9.07
C ASP A 13 -4.08 1.09 8.22
N LEU A 14 -4.53 0.52 7.10
CA LEU A 14 -3.71 -0.29 6.21
C LEU A 14 -2.47 0.47 5.72
N LYS A 15 -2.65 1.69 5.21
CA LYS A 15 -1.57 2.48 4.62
C LYS A 15 -0.63 2.99 5.69
N ALA A 16 -1.16 3.61 6.74
CA ALA A 16 -0.34 4.20 7.79
C ALA A 16 0.48 3.13 8.52
N THR A 17 -0.08 1.93 8.74
CA THR A 17 0.65 0.84 9.40
C THR A 17 1.80 0.34 8.54
N LEU A 18 1.61 0.16 7.22
CA LEU A 18 2.68 -0.26 6.31
C LEU A 18 3.79 0.79 6.18
N ASP A 19 3.41 2.07 6.09
CA ASP A 19 4.37 3.16 5.96
C ASP A 19 5.19 3.34 7.24
N ASN A 20 4.55 3.31 8.41
CA ASN A 20 5.24 3.36 9.70
C ASN A 20 6.15 2.14 9.87
N TRP A 21 5.68 0.94 9.51
CA TRP A 21 6.53 -0.26 9.54
C TRP A 21 7.79 -0.10 8.69
N ALA A 22 7.68 0.47 7.48
CA ALA A 22 8.82 0.71 6.62
C ALA A 22 9.80 1.74 7.21
N VAL A 23 9.30 2.77 7.89
CA VAL A 23 10.12 3.75 8.60
C VAL A 23 10.83 3.10 9.80
N ASP A 24 10.07 2.43 10.68
CA ASP A 24 10.56 1.85 11.93
C ASP A 24 11.61 0.75 11.70
N ASN A 25 11.45 -0.03 10.62
CA ASN A 25 12.38 -1.09 10.24
C ASN A 25 13.45 -0.61 9.25
N ALA A 26 13.50 0.69 8.97
CA ALA A 26 14.50 1.29 8.09
C ALA A 26 14.53 0.61 6.70
N ILE A 27 13.38 0.33 6.12
CA ILE A 27 13.28 -0.37 4.83
C ILE A 27 13.67 0.58 3.69
N GLU A 28 14.70 0.25 2.92
CA GLU A 28 15.14 1.06 1.77
C GLU A 28 14.37 0.73 0.49
N ALA A 29 13.97 -0.53 0.28
CA ALA A 29 13.14 -0.92 -0.84
C ALA A 29 12.41 -2.24 -0.56
N ALA A 30 11.10 -2.25 -0.80
CA ALA A 30 10.28 -3.45 -0.76
C ALA A 30 9.12 -3.36 -1.76
N CYS A 31 8.51 -4.51 -2.06
CA CYS A 31 7.24 -4.59 -2.76
C CYS A 31 6.27 -5.54 -2.03
N VAL A 32 4.98 -5.33 -2.26
CA VAL A 32 3.93 -6.22 -1.78
C VAL A 32 3.90 -7.47 -2.66
N LEU A 33 4.09 -8.65 -2.06
CA LEU A 33 3.93 -9.93 -2.73
C LEU A 33 2.47 -10.40 -2.69
N THR A 34 1.82 -10.23 -1.53
CA THR A 34 0.41 -10.54 -1.38
C THR A 34 -0.20 -9.79 -0.20
N CYS A 35 -1.52 -9.60 -0.26
CA CYS A 35 -2.35 -9.16 0.83
C CYS A 35 -3.72 -9.82 0.69
N VAL A 36 -4.18 -10.48 1.74
CA VAL A 36 -5.57 -10.95 1.87
C VAL A 36 -6.14 -10.43 3.17
N GLY A 37 -7.40 -10.02 3.19
CA GLY A 37 -7.98 -9.41 4.38
C GLY A 37 -9.29 -8.70 4.10
N SER A 38 -9.70 -7.85 5.03
CA SER A 38 -10.95 -7.11 4.89
C SER A 38 -10.87 -5.71 5.49
N LEU A 39 -11.66 -4.79 4.93
CA LEU A 39 -11.81 -3.42 5.41
C LEU A 39 -13.28 -3.14 5.80
N HIS A 40 -13.49 -2.24 6.77
CA HIS A 40 -14.83 -1.70 7.08
C HIS A 40 -15.03 -0.25 6.59
N GLN A 41 -13.94 0.37 6.14
CA GLN A 41 -13.90 1.65 5.46
C GLN A 41 -12.71 1.66 4.50
N ALA A 42 -12.88 2.21 3.31
CA ALA A 42 -11.79 2.43 2.35
C ALA A 42 -11.80 3.87 1.83
N VAL A 43 -10.61 4.41 1.57
CA VAL A 43 -10.41 5.72 0.95
C VAL A 43 -9.51 5.53 -0.26
N LEU A 44 -10.09 5.72 -1.44
CA LEU A 44 -9.44 5.50 -2.72
C LEU A 44 -9.46 6.76 -3.57
N ARG A 45 -8.38 7.04 -4.28
CA ARG A 45 -8.41 8.00 -5.39
C ARG A 45 -8.51 7.24 -6.70
N PHE A 46 -9.59 7.47 -7.44
CA PHE A 46 -9.83 6.82 -8.72
C PHE A 46 -8.98 7.45 -9.83
N ALA A 47 -8.92 6.75 -10.97
CA ALA A 47 -8.17 7.21 -12.13
C ALA A 47 -8.64 8.59 -12.59
N ASP A 48 -7.69 9.49 -12.83
CA ASP A 48 -7.93 10.86 -13.29
C ASP A 48 -8.87 11.69 -12.40
N GLN A 49 -8.89 11.39 -11.09
CA GLN A 49 -9.64 12.16 -10.10
C GLN A 49 -8.68 12.87 -9.15
N ASP A 50 -8.93 14.17 -8.90
CA ASP A 50 -8.17 14.94 -7.92
C ASP A 50 -8.54 14.56 -6.48
N GLN A 51 -9.82 14.27 -6.25
CA GLN A 51 -10.39 14.00 -4.94
C GLN A 51 -10.44 12.51 -4.63
N SER A 52 -10.30 12.20 -3.34
CA SER A 52 -10.53 10.85 -2.83
C SER A 52 -12.03 10.55 -2.71
N THR A 53 -12.38 9.28 -2.87
CA THR A 53 -13.70 8.71 -2.54
C THR A 53 -13.58 7.88 -1.28
N THR A 54 -14.42 8.19 -0.29
CA THR A 54 -14.60 7.33 0.90
C THR A 54 -15.72 6.33 0.62
N LEU A 55 -15.46 5.06 0.93
CA LEU A 55 -16.37 3.95 0.79
C LEU A 55 -16.58 3.33 2.18
N ASP A 56 -17.77 3.51 2.74
CA ASP A 56 -18.18 2.89 4.00
C ASP A 56 -18.89 1.57 3.73
N GLY A 57 -18.42 0.49 4.37
CA GLY A 57 -18.95 -0.84 4.13
C GLY A 57 -17.93 -1.94 4.40
N LYS A 58 -18.37 -3.19 4.39
CA LYS A 58 -17.48 -4.34 4.54
C LYS A 58 -16.99 -4.79 3.17
N PHE A 59 -15.67 -4.87 3.03
CA PHE A 59 -15.02 -5.24 1.77
C PHE A 59 -13.97 -6.32 2.02
N GLU A 60 -13.84 -7.26 1.08
CA GLU A 60 -12.68 -8.15 1.00
C GLU A 60 -11.57 -7.48 0.20
N ILE A 61 -10.33 -7.54 0.70
CA ILE A 61 -9.12 -7.16 -0.02
C ILE A 61 -8.79 -8.30 -0.98
N VAL A 62 -9.03 -8.07 -2.26
CA VAL A 62 -8.76 -9.05 -3.32
C VAL A 62 -7.44 -8.79 -4.05
N SER A 63 -6.87 -7.59 -3.90
CA SER A 63 -5.49 -7.29 -4.31
C SER A 63 -4.96 -6.04 -3.62
N LEU A 64 -3.73 -6.11 -3.10
CA LEU A 64 -2.90 -4.96 -2.79
C LEU A 64 -1.61 -5.09 -3.58
N THR A 65 -1.31 -4.10 -4.42
CA THR A 65 -0.06 -4.05 -5.18
C THR A 65 0.66 -2.76 -4.84
N GLY A 66 1.97 -2.80 -4.64
CA GLY A 66 2.71 -1.55 -4.45
C GLY A 66 4.18 -1.71 -4.13
N THR A 67 4.84 -0.57 -4.09
CA THR A 67 6.25 -0.40 -3.72
C THR A 67 6.33 0.50 -2.49
N LEU A 68 7.18 0.14 -1.54
CA LEU A 68 7.33 0.88 -0.29
C LEU A 68 8.79 0.98 0.15
N SER A 69 9.06 2.05 0.88
CA SER A 69 10.33 2.34 1.55
C SER A 69 10.06 3.34 2.66
N ARG A 70 11.03 3.55 3.54
CA ARG A 70 11.02 4.63 4.53
C ARG A 70 10.94 6.03 3.90
N HIS A 71 11.21 6.16 2.60
CA HIS A 71 11.19 7.43 1.85
C HIS A 71 9.86 7.67 1.11
N GLY A 72 8.90 6.74 1.25
CA GLY A 72 7.57 6.84 0.68
C GLY A 72 7.10 5.55 0.02
N SER A 73 5.80 5.52 -0.29
CA SER A 73 5.08 4.36 -0.78
C SER A 73 4.21 4.70 -1.98
N HIS A 74 3.85 3.70 -2.78
CA HIS A 74 2.78 3.79 -3.77
C HIS A 74 2.05 2.45 -3.81
N TYR A 75 0.79 2.44 -3.39
CA TYR A 75 -0.06 1.25 -3.42
C TYR A 75 -1.34 1.48 -4.20
N HIS A 76 -1.76 0.46 -4.94
CA HIS A 76 -3.09 0.32 -5.50
C HIS A 76 -3.82 -0.82 -4.77
N LEU A 77 -5.12 -0.66 -4.57
CA LEU A 77 -5.98 -1.59 -3.86
C LEU A 77 -7.18 -1.95 -4.76
N SER A 78 -7.57 -3.22 -4.74
CA SER A 78 -8.86 -3.70 -5.25
C SER A 78 -9.65 -4.36 -4.14
N LEU A 79 -10.94 -4.03 -4.07
CA LEU A 79 -11.87 -4.42 -3.02
C LEU A 79 -13.10 -5.05 -3.64
N ALA A 80 -13.56 -6.17 -3.09
CA ALA A 80 -14.84 -6.78 -3.45
C ALA A 80 -15.88 -6.53 -2.35
N ASP A 81 -17.09 -6.12 -2.74
CA ASP A 81 -18.22 -5.95 -1.83
C ASP A 81 -18.97 -7.27 -1.56
N SER A 82 -20.08 -7.19 -0.80
CA SER A 82 -20.92 -8.35 -0.46
C SER A 82 -21.62 -9.01 -1.66
N GLN A 83 -21.63 -8.37 -2.82
CA GLN A 83 -22.18 -8.88 -4.07
C GLN A 83 -21.08 -9.41 -5.00
N GLY A 84 -19.80 -9.31 -4.60
CA GLY A 84 -18.64 -9.65 -5.42
C GLY A 84 -18.28 -8.57 -6.45
N SER A 85 -18.93 -7.41 -6.43
CA SER A 85 -18.57 -6.30 -7.30
C SER A 85 -17.23 -5.71 -6.85
N THR A 86 -16.32 -5.50 -7.79
CA THR A 86 -14.97 -5.02 -7.49
C THR A 86 -14.83 -3.53 -7.79
N VAL A 87 -14.25 -2.79 -6.85
CA VAL A 87 -13.80 -1.41 -7.03
C VAL A 87 -12.31 -1.33 -6.75
N GLY A 88 -11.59 -0.42 -7.41
CA GLY A 88 -10.16 -0.26 -7.18
C GLY A 88 -9.66 1.13 -7.48
N GLY A 89 -8.50 1.46 -6.92
CA GLY A 89 -7.87 2.77 -7.08
C GLY A 89 -6.57 2.90 -6.30
N HIS A 90 -6.06 4.12 -6.26
CA HIS A 90 -4.89 4.48 -5.48
C HIS A 90 -5.25 4.51 -3.98
N LEU A 91 -4.49 3.78 -3.17
CA LEU A 91 -4.73 3.65 -1.73
C LEU A 91 -4.32 4.92 -0.98
N LEU A 92 -5.23 5.46 -0.19
CA LEU A 92 -4.97 6.57 0.73
C LEU A 92 -5.14 6.12 2.19
N ALA A 93 -4.71 6.99 3.13
CA ALA A 93 -5.02 6.81 4.54
C ALA A 93 -6.54 6.90 4.77
N GLY A 94 -7.03 6.28 5.85
CA GLY A 94 -8.44 6.09 6.17
C GLY A 94 -8.99 4.72 5.76
N CYS A 95 -8.12 3.77 5.39
CA CYS A 95 -8.52 2.40 5.06
C CYS A 95 -8.40 1.49 6.30
N PHE A 96 -9.51 1.25 7.00
CA PHE A 96 -9.49 0.57 8.29
C PHE A 96 -9.81 -0.92 8.19
N ILE A 97 -8.93 -1.74 8.78
CA ILE A 97 -9.09 -3.19 8.81
C ILE A 97 -10.40 -3.57 9.52
N TYR A 98 -11.17 -4.47 8.91
CA TYR A 98 -12.35 -5.06 9.52
C TYR A 98 -12.01 -6.26 10.40
N THR A 99 -11.49 -7.35 9.83
CA THR A 99 -11.14 -8.57 10.60
C THR A 99 -9.63 -8.81 10.68
N THR A 100 -8.93 -8.75 9.54
CA THR A 100 -7.50 -9.00 9.41
C THR A 100 -6.98 -8.41 8.10
N ALA A 101 -5.68 -8.17 8.01
CA ALA A 101 -4.98 -8.14 6.74
C ALA A 101 -3.65 -8.89 6.88
N GLU A 102 -3.47 -9.94 6.10
CA GLU A 102 -2.30 -10.81 6.08
C GLU A 102 -1.45 -10.44 4.87
N ILE A 103 -0.27 -9.89 5.13
CA ILE A 103 0.55 -9.24 4.11
C ILE A 103 1.91 -9.91 4.08
N VAL A 104 2.41 -10.18 2.87
CA VAL A 104 3.79 -10.60 2.66
C VAL A 104 4.49 -9.55 1.79
N LEU A 105 5.66 -9.12 2.25
CA LEU A 105 6.52 -8.16 1.58
C LEU A 105 7.80 -8.84 1.12
N ALA A 106 8.30 -8.49 -0.06
CA ALA A 106 9.64 -8.83 -0.50
C ALA A 106 10.57 -7.63 -0.31
N LEU A 107 11.63 -7.81 0.46
CA LEU A 107 12.69 -6.82 0.64
C LEU A 107 13.72 -6.95 -0.48
N LEU A 108 14.20 -5.79 -0.94
CA LEU A 108 15.15 -5.64 -2.04
C LEU A 108 16.42 -4.97 -1.49
N PRO A 109 17.33 -5.73 -0.83
CA PRO A 109 18.39 -5.16 0.02
C PRO A 109 19.37 -4.25 -0.71
N ASN A 110 19.57 -4.47 -2.02
CA ASN A 110 20.61 -3.76 -2.79
C ASN A 110 20.06 -2.51 -3.47
N LEU A 111 18.82 -2.14 -3.14
CA LEU A 111 18.09 -1.04 -3.74
C LEU A 111 17.60 -0.06 -2.67
N SER A 112 17.54 1.22 -3.05
CA SER A 112 16.88 2.29 -2.33
C SER A 112 15.83 2.91 -3.24
N PHE A 113 14.57 2.83 -2.83
CA PHE A 113 13.47 3.52 -3.49
C PHE A 113 13.34 4.93 -2.92
N ARG A 114 13.29 5.92 -3.82
CA ARG A 114 13.06 7.33 -3.50
C ARG A 114 11.85 7.83 -4.27
N ARG A 115 11.29 8.94 -3.80
CA ARG A 115 10.19 9.66 -4.44
C ARG A 115 10.65 11.08 -4.74
N GLU A 116 11.05 11.33 -5.98
CA GLU A 116 11.62 12.60 -6.43
C GLU A 116 10.69 13.25 -7.46
N ILE A 117 10.65 14.58 -7.52
CA ILE A 117 9.78 15.27 -8.49
C ILE A 117 10.28 14.98 -9.90
N ASP A 118 9.41 14.42 -10.73
CA ASP A 118 9.64 14.23 -12.16
C ASP A 118 9.12 15.44 -12.93
N SER A 119 9.98 16.07 -13.73
CA SER A 119 9.61 17.23 -14.56
C SER A 119 8.59 16.91 -15.65
N ALA A 120 8.49 15.66 -16.10
CA ALA A 120 7.56 15.25 -17.14
C ALA A 120 6.13 15.06 -16.61
N THR A 121 5.98 14.59 -15.37
CA THR A 121 4.65 14.31 -14.77
C THR A 121 4.22 15.35 -13.75
N GLY A 122 5.17 16.08 -13.15
CA GLY A 122 4.93 17.00 -12.03
C GLY A 122 4.70 16.31 -10.69
N TYR A 123 4.72 14.96 -10.65
CA TYR A 123 4.52 14.17 -9.44
C TYR A 123 5.84 13.65 -8.88
N LYS A 124 5.78 13.13 -7.64
CA LYS A 124 6.92 12.44 -7.02
C LYS A 124 6.97 10.99 -7.51
N GLU A 125 7.76 10.73 -8.53
CA GLU A 125 7.89 9.41 -9.14
C GLU A 125 8.97 8.55 -8.48
N LEU A 126 8.91 7.24 -8.76
CA LEU A 126 9.89 6.28 -8.25
C LEU A 126 11.26 6.53 -8.86
N VAL A 127 12.26 6.77 -8.01
CA VAL A 127 13.68 6.72 -8.38
C VAL A 127 14.32 5.51 -7.70
N ILE A 128 15.01 4.68 -8.47
CA ILE A 128 15.66 3.45 -8.01
C ILE A 128 17.17 3.68 -7.97
N LYS A 129 17.76 3.55 -6.79
CA LYS A 129 19.22 3.66 -6.59
C LYS A 129 19.77 2.32 -6.13
N ASN A 130 20.96 1.96 -6.59
CA ASN A 130 21.71 0.84 -6.01
C ASN A 130 22.38 1.29 -4.71
N ILE A 131 22.32 0.45 -3.68
CA ILE A 131 23.04 0.64 -2.43
C ILE A 131 23.86 -0.62 -2.11
N PRO A 132 24.98 -0.48 -1.39
CA PRO A 132 25.68 -1.63 -0.83
C PRO A 132 24.77 -2.40 0.15
N GLU A 133 24.98 -3.72 0.26
CA GLU A 133 24.38 -4.55 1.31
C GLU A 133 24.84 -4.13 2.71
#